data_AF-A0A1F2R5M7-F1
#
_entry.id   AF-A0A1F2R5M7-F1
#
_cell.length_a   1.000
_cell.length_b   1.000
_cell.length_c   1.000
_cell.angle_alpha   90.00
_cell.angle_beta   90.00
_cell.angle_gamma   90.00
#
_symmetry.space_group_name_H-M   'P 1'
#
loop_
_entity.id
_entity.type
_entity.pdbx_description
1 polymer ?
#
loop_
_entity_poly.entity_id
_entity_poly.type
_entity_poly.pdbx_seq_one_letter_code
_entity_poly.pdbx_strand_id
1 'polypeptide(L)'
;MEYFQISMSIHSRSNQDPLADATVAQAAADMVRTAHAVGLVDEAPDFAQITYPAVKRAALRVREAGIGGRAAADVTRATPPDAGLLAGRLREMALLLEQSPLPATEWRRVLETFDRDRLAPLLGVSPASVLRYARDERRTPDDVAARLHWLALIVGDLAGAYNQIGIRRWFERARTALDGRSPAELLRGAWQPEDAGPRAVRELARSLIASPAT
;
A
#
# COMPACT_ATOMS: atom_id res chain seq x y z
N MET A 1 36.32 51.55 -25.14
CA MET A 1 36.29 50.78 -23.89
C MET A 1 34.86 50.88 -23.39
N GLU A 2 34.01 49.93 -23.75
CA GLU A 2 32.64 49.83 -23.23
C GLU A 2 32.26 48.35 -23.25
N TYR A 3 32.09 47.78 -22.05
CA TYR A 3 31.78 46.37 -21.82
C TYR A 3 30.27 46.17 -21.91
N PHE A 4 29.83 45.36 -22.88
CA PHE A 4 28.45 44.90 -23.00
C PHE A 4 28.24 43.78 -21.96
N GLN A 5 27.65 44.10 -20.80
CA GLN A 5 27.21 43.06 -19.86
C GLN A 5 25.90 42.44 -20.36
N ILE A 6 26.00 41.25 -20.97
CA ILE A 6 24.87 40.35 -21.14
C ILE A 6 24.61 39.73 -19.77
N SER A 7 23.69 40.34 -19.01
CA SER A 7 23.09 39.71 -17.83
C SER A 7 22.23 38.53 -18.30
N MET A 8 22.86 37.37 -18.42
CA MET A 8 22.18 36.10 -18.62
C MET A 8 21.45 35.74 -17.33
N SER A 9 20.19 36.16 -17.24
CA SER A 9 19.27 35.76 -16.17
C SER A 9 18.99 34.26 -16.29
N ILE A 10 19.83 33.44 -15.66
CA ILE A 10 19.52 32.04 -15.37
C ILE A 10 18.39 32.09 -14.33
N HIS A 11 17.15 32.15 -14.81
CA HIS A 11 16.00 31.79 -13.99
C HIS A 11 16.15 30.30 -13.71
N SER A 12 16.74 29.94 -12.56
CA SER A 12 16.46 28.64 -11.98
C SER A 12 14.95 28.58 -11.82
N ARG A 13 14.27 27.80 -12.66
CA ARG A 13 12.89 27.42 -12.35
C ARG A 13 12.99 26.77 -10.98
N SER A 14 12.40 27.41 -9.98
CA SER A 14 12.29 26.80 -8.66
C SER A 14 11.67 25.42 -8.91
N ASN A 15 12.39 24.40 -8.48
CA ASN A 15 11.92 23.03 -8.51
C ASN A 15 10.83 22.97 -7.43
N GLN A 16 9.64 23.50 -7.73
CA GLN A 16 8.52 23.49 -6.81
C GLN A 16 8.27 22.04 -6.44
N ASP A 17 8.22 21.77 -5.14
CA ASP A 17 7.95 20.43 -4.63
C ASP A 17 6.62 19.96 -5.22
N PRO A 18 6.59 18.86 -6.00
CA PRO A 18 5.35 18.35 -6.58
C PRO A 18 4.29 18.03 -5.53
N LEU A 19 4.70 17.75 -4.29
CA LEU A 19 3.81 17.49 -3.18
C LEU A 19 3.16 18.75 -2.59
N ALA A 20 3.52 19.95 -3.06
CA ALA A 20 2.79 21.17 -2.73
C ALA A 20 1.38 21.20 -3.35
N ASP A 21 1.14 20.42 -4.41
CA ASP A 21 -0.19 20.20 -4.97
C ASP A 21 -0.91 19.12 -4.14
N ALA A 22 -2.07 19.46 -3.55
CA ALA A 22 -2.83 18.57 -2.67
C ALA A 22 -3.29 17.28 -3.38
N THR A 23 -3.58 17.35 -4.69
CA THR A 23 -4.00 16.20 -5.49
C THR A 23 -2.85 15.22 -5.69
N VAL A 24 -1.66 15.75 -5.95
CA VAL A 24 -0.42 14.96 -6.05
C VAL A 24 -0.04 14.37 -4.69
N ALA A 25 -0.10 15.17 -3.62
CA ALA A 25 0.23 14.74 -2.27
C ALA A 25 -0.65 13.57 -1.81
N GLN A 26 -1.97 13.66 -2.04
CA GLN A 26 -2.90 12.58 -1.71
C GLN A 26 -2.59 11.31 -2.52
N ALA A 27 -2.43 11.43 -3.84
CA ALA A 27 -2.13 10.28 -4.69
C ALA A 27 -0.78 9.64 -4.34
N ALA A 28 0.21 10.43 -3.95
CA ALA A 28 1.51 9.96 -3.49
C ALA A 28 1.40 9.20 -2.17
N ALA A 29 0.67 9.75 -1.19
CA ALA A 29 0.45 9.09 0.09
C ALA A 29 -0.26 7.75 -0.09
N ASP A 30 -1.29 7.68 -0.94
CA ASP A 30 -2.01 6.44 -1.22
C ASP A 30 -1.12 5.40 -1.91
N MET A 31 -0.37 5.79 -2.95
CA MET A 31 0.57 4.88 -3.63
C MET A 31 1.62 4.31 -2.68
N VAL A 32 2.23 5.16 -1.85
CA VAL A 32 3.26 4.71 -0.89
C VAL A 32 2.65 3.87 0.23
N ARG A 33 1.43 4.19 0.69
CA ARG A 33 0.72 3.36 1.68
C ARG A 33 0.45 1.97 1.14
N THR A 34 -0.05 1.85 -0.09
CA THR A 34 -0.29 0.56 -0.73
C THR A 34 1.03 -0.20 -0.94
N ALA A 35 2.10 0.46 -1.40
CA ALA A 35 3.41 -0.16 -1.57
C ALA A 35 3.99 -0.68 -0.24
N HIS A 36 3.80 0.06 0.85
CA HIS A 36 4.17 -0.38 2.20
C HIS A 36 3.32 -1.58 2.65
N ALA A 37 1.99 -1.53 2.43
CA ALA A 37 1.05 -2.59 2.80
C ALA A 37 1.42 -3.95 2.18
N VAL A 38 1.88 -3.95 0.92
CA VAL A 38 2.31 -5.18 0.22
C VAL A 38 3.80 -5.51 0.46
N GLY A 39 4.50 -4.75 1.30
CA GLY A 39 5.88 -5.05 1.72
C GLY A 39 6.98 -4.65 0.74
N LEU A 40 6.70 -3.77 -0.24
CA LEU A 40 7.72 -3.23 -1.15
C LEU A 40 8.53 -2.08 -0.53
N VAL A 41 7.96 -1.42 0.48
CA VAL A 41 8.62 -0.40 1.29
C VAL A 41 8.72 -0.92 2.72
N ASP A 42 9.92 -0.90 3.30
CA ASP A 42 10.21 -1.57 4.57
C ASP A 42 9.74 -0.76 5.78
N GLU A 43 10.07 0.53 5.81
CA GLU A 43 9.68 1.45 6.87
C GLU A 43 8.28 1.99 6.61
N ALA A 44 7.43 2.00 7.65
CA ALA A 44 6.19 2.75 7.63
C ALA A 44 6.58 4.22 7.50
N PRO A 45 6.34 4.86 6.33
CA PRO A 45 6.68 6.26 6.19
C PRO A 45 5.80 7.06 7.16
N ASP A 46 6.34 8.15 7.70
CA ASP A 46 5.49 9.21 8.22
C ASP A 46 4.70 9.78 7.04
N PHE A 47 3.50 9.26 6.84
CA PHE A 47 2.64 9.64 5.71
C PHE A 47 2.25 11.12 5.76
N ALA A 48 2.32 11.76 6.94
CA ALA A 48 2.08 13.19 7.08
C ALA A 48 3.28 14.03 6.61
N GLN A 49 4.48 13.45 6.54
CA GLN A 49 5.72 14.11 6.14
C GLN A 49 6.40 13.43 4.94
N ILE A 50 5.61 12.80 4.07
CA ILE A 50 6.14 12.13 2.88
C ILE A 50 6.84 13.15 1.97
N THR A 51 8.04 12.79 1.50
CA THR A 51 8.83 13.62 0.60
C THR A 51 8.84 13.05 -0.81
N TYR A 52 8.97 13.90 -1.84
CA TYR A 52 9.00 13.41 -3.22
C TYR A 52 10.15 12.41 -3.51
N PRO A 53 11.35 12.54 -2.92
CA PRO A 53 12.36 11.48 -2.99
C PRO A 53 11.89 10.14 -2.41
N ALA A 54 11.11 10.12 -1.33
CA ALA A 54 10.54 8.88 -0.80
C ALA A 54 9.51 8.27 -1.78
N VAL A 55 8.67 9.12 -2.40
CA VAL A 55 7.73 8.72 -3.46
C VAL A 55 8.46 8.08 -4.64
N LYS A 56 9.58 8.68 -5.10
CA LYS A 56 10.41 8.10 -6.16
C LYS A 56 11.00 6.75 -5.77
N ARG A 57 11.51 6.61 -4.55
CA ARG A 57 12.04 5.32 -4.06
C ARG A 57 10.96 4.24 -4.05
N ALA A 58 9.77 4.57 -3.56
CA ALA A 58 8.64 3.64 -3.61
C ALA A 58 8.28 3.27 -5.06
N ALA A 59 8.19 4.26 -5.96
CA ALA A 59 7.89 4.01 -7.37
C ALA A 59 8.94 3.11 -8.06
N LEU A 60 10.21 3.23 -7.70
CA LEU A 60 11.27 2.33 -8.18
C LEU A 60 11.04 0.90 -7.69
N ARG A 61 10.70 0.69 -6.41
CA ARG A 61 10.40 -0.65 -5.88
C ARG A 61 9.17 -1.28 -6.55
N VAL A 62 8.14 -0.48 -6.83
CA VAL A 62 6.95 -0.94 -7.59
C VAL A 62 7.36 -1.40 -8.99
N ARG A 63 8.23 -0.65 -9.67
CA ARG A 63 8.76 -1.03 -10.98
C ARG A 63 9.63 -2.29 -10.93
N GLU A 64 10.48 -2.44 -9.92
CA GLU A 64 11.31 -3.63 -9.72
C GLU A 64 10.47 -4.89 -9.49
N ALA A 65 9.28 -4.74 -8.87
CA ALA A 65 8.28 -5.79 -8.75
C ALA A 65 7.53 -6.08 -10.07
N GLY A 66 7.86 -5.39 -11.16
CA GLY A 66 7.23 -5.58 -12.48
C GLY A 66 5.89 -4.85 -12.65
N ILE A 67 5.51 -3.97 -11.71
CA ILE A 67 4.20 -3.31 -11.69
C ILE A 67 4.32 -1.88 -12.24
N GLY A 68 3.39 -1.48 -13.11
CA GLY A 68 3.22 -0.07 -13.50
C GLY A 68 4.44 0.57 -14.15
N GLY A 69 5.25 -0.18 -14.91
CA GLY A 69 6.58 0.26 -15.38
C GLY A 69 6.61 1.61 -16.08
N ARG A 70 5.60 1.94 -16.90
CA ARG A 70 5.47 3.26 -17.56
C ARG A 70 5.16 4.37 -16.55
N ALA A 71 4.20 4.15 -15.65
CA ALA A 71 3.83 5.11 -14.63
C ALA A 71 5.00 5.39 -13.67
N ALA A 72 5.72 4.36 -13.26
CA ALA A 72 6.91 4.50 -12.43
C ALA A 72 8.03 5.27 -13.15
N ALA A 73 8.23 5.03 -14.45
CA ALA A 73 9.19 5.80 -15.25
C ALA A 73 8.84 7.30 -15.28
N ASP A 74 7.55 7.66 -15.36
CA ASP A 74 7.08 9.04 -15.33
C ASP A 74 7.27 9.70 -13.96
N VAL A 75 6.98 9.00 -12.86
CA VAL A 75 7.18 9.49 -11.48
C VAL A 75 8.67 9.71 -11.17
N THR A 76 9.54 8.83 -11.67
CA THR A 76 10.97 8.83 -11.32
C THR A 76 11.83 9.78 -12.16
N ARG A 77 11.25 10.45 -13.18
CA ARG A 77 11.94 11.42 -14.05
C ARG A 77 12.66 12.50 -13.25
N ALA A 78 13.77 13.00 -13.79
CA ALA A 78 14.54 14.10 -13.20
C ALA A 78 13.64 15.34 -13.00
N THR A 79 12.89 15.70 -14.03
CA THR A 79 11.82 16.71 -13.97
C THR A 79 10.46 16.01 -13.93
N PRO A 80 9.66 16.22 -12.87
CA PRO A 80 8.33 15.64 -12.78
C PRO A 80 7.42 16.20 -13.90
N PRO A 81 6.43 15.43 -14.37
CA PRO A 81 5.41 15.94 -15.28
C PRO A 81 4.52 16.98 -14.58
N ASP A 82 3.57 17.56 -15.31
CA ASP A 82 2.54 18.40 -14.69
C ASP A 82 1.77 17.64 -13.61
N ALA A 83 1.19 18.39 -12.66
CA ALA A 83 0.53 17.83 -11.48
C ALA A 83 -0.60 16.85 -11.83
N GLY A 84 -1.36 17.12 -12.90
CA GLY A 84 -2.47 16.27 -13.33
C GLY A 84 -1.98 14.91 -13.80
N LEU A 85 -0.98 14.90 -14.69
CA LEU A 85 -0.37 13.66 -15.15
C LEU A 85 0.33 12.91 -14.01
N LEU A 86 1.07 13.62 -13.14
CA LEU A 86 1.76 13.00 -12.00
C LEU A 86 0.78 12.31 -11.05
N ALA A 87 -0.29 13.01 -10.64
CA ALA A 87 -1.34 12.43 -9.80
C ALA A 87 -2.01 11.23 -10.48
N GLY A 88 -2.25 11.31 -11.79
CA GLY A 88 -2.77 10.20 -12.59
C GLY A 88 -1.88 8.95 -12.52
N ARG A 89 -0.56 9.12 -12.66
CA ARG A 89 0.40 8.00 -12.58
C ARG A 89 0.49 7.40 -11.18
N LEU A 90 0.46 8.22 -10.14
CA LEU A 90 0.49 7.74 -8.76
C LEU A 90 -0.76 6.91 -8.44
N ARG A 91 -1.95 7.37 -8.87
CA ARG A 91 -3.20 6.60 -8.72
C ARG A 91 -3.20 5.32 -9.53
N GLU A 92 -2.70 5.35 -10.77
CA GLU A 92 -2.53 4.16 -11.61
C GLU A 92 -1.67 3.11 -10.89
N MET A 93 -0.54 3.53 -10.32
CA MET A 93 0.34 2.64 -9.56
C MET A 93 -0.33 2.08 -8.31
N ALA A 94 -1.03 2.91 -7.54
CA ALA A 94 -1.78 2.46 -6.37
C ALA A 94 -2.82 1.40 -6.74
N LEU A 95 -3.60 1.65 -7.80
CA LEU A 95 -4.61 0.71 -8.31
C LEU A 95 -3.99 -0.61 -8.78
N LEU A 96 -2.88 -0.55 -9.52
CA LEU A 96 -2.18 -1.75 -9.97
C LEU A 96 -1.63 -2.57 -8.80
N LEU A 97 -1.09 -1.92 -7.78
CA LEU A 97 -0.64 -2.60 -6.56
C LEU A 97 -1.79 -3.31 -5.86
N GLU A 98 -2.97 -2.69 -5.76
CA GLU A 98 -4.15 -3.31 -5.13
C GLU A 98 -4.72 -4.53 -5.88
N GLN A 99 -4.28 -4.76 -7.11
CA GLN A 99 -4.72 -5.85 -7.97
C GLN A 99 -3.62 -6.89 -8.21
N SER A 100 -2.43 -6.70 -7.65
CA SER A 100 -1.25 -7.51 -7.94
C SER A 100 -0.73 -8.17 -6.66
N PRO A 101 -1.13 -9.42 -6.37
CA PRO A 101 -0.56 -10.20 -5.28
C PRO A 101 0.96 -10.34 -5.40
N LEU A 102 1.67 -10.06 -4.30
CA LEU A 102 3.12 -10.14 -4.17
C LEU A 102 3.50 -11.03 -2.98
N PRO A 103 3.21 -12.35 -3.03
CA PRO A 103 3.37 -13.23 -1.88
C PRO A 103 4.80 -13.22 -1.30
N ALA A 104 5.82 -13.03 -2.13
CA ALA A 104 7.22 -12.96 -1.72
C ALA A 104 7.51 -11.85 -0.69
N THR A 105 6.77 -10.73 -0.72
CA THR A 105 6.93 -9.61 0.22
C THR A 105 5.80 -9.55 1.24
N GLU A 106 4.60 -10.00 0.88
CA GLU A 106 3.41 -9.94 1.72
C GLU A 106 3.45 -10.89 2.91
N TRP A 107 4.04 -12.09 2.76
CA TRP A 107 4.12 -13.05 3.86
C TRP A 107 4.79 -12.45 5.08
N ARG A 108 5.98 -11.85 4.90
CA ARG A 108 6.70 -11.17 5.97
C ARG A 108 5.84 -10.09 6.61
N ARG A 109 5.21 -9.24 5.77
CA ARG A 109 4.43 -8.09 6.24
C ARG A 109 3.22 -8.50 7.08
N VAL A 110 2.48 -9.50 6.65
CA VAL A 110 1.31 -9.98 7.39
C VAL A 110 1.73 -10.74 8.64
N LEU A 111 2.85 -11.48 8.60
CA LEU A 111 3.39 -12.22 9.76
C LEU A 111 3.92 -11.30 10.88
N GLU A 112 4.29 -10.05 10.57
CA GLU A 112 4.59 -9.04 11.60
C GLU A 112 3.35 -8.73 12.46
N THR A 113 2.15 -8.89 11.91
CA THR A 113 0.89 -8.62 12.63
C THR A 113 0.22 -9.87 13.16
N PHE A 114 0.20 -10.96 12.40
CA PHE A 114 -0.43 -12.22 12.79
C PHE A 114 0.62 -13.31 12.91
N ASP A 115 0.71 -13.93 14.09
CA ASP A 115 1.44 -15.19 14.19
C ASP A 115 0.83 -16.24 13.26
N ARG A 116 1.60 -17.30 12.98
CA ARG A 116 1.20 -18.36 12.05
C ARG A 116 -0.14 -19.02 12.42
N ASP A 117 -0.43 -19.13 13.72
CA ASP A 117 -1.58 -19.88 14.21
C ASP A 117 -2.87 -19.06 14.05
N ARG A 118 -2.75 -17.72 14.15
CA ARG A 118 -3.82 -16.77 13.82
C ARG A 118 -3.98 -16.57 12.31
N LEU A 119 -2.89 -16.57 11.54
CA LEU A 119 -2.93 -16.33 10.10
C LEU A 119 -3.49 -17.53 9.32
N ALA A 120 -3.14 -18.75 9.72
CA ALA A 120 -3.58 -19.99 9.09
C ALA A 120 -5.12 -20.07 8.84
N PRO A 121 -5.99 -19.87 9.86
CA PRO A 121 -7.44 -19.91 9.65
C PRO A 121 -7.96 -18.77 8.76
N LEU A 122 -7.28 -17.62 8.74
CA LEU A 122 -7.65 -16.49 7.88
C LEU A 122 -7.37 -16.75 6.40
N LEU A 123 -6.40 -17.60 6.11
CA LEU A 123 -6.03 -18.00 4.75
C LEU A 123 -6.65 -19.32 4.31
N GLY A 124 -7.34 -20.03 5.21
CA GLY A 124 -7.90 -21.35 4.94
C GLY A 124 -6.85 -22.44 4.77
N VAL A 125 -5.68 -22.30 5.41
CA VAL A 125 -4.57 -23.26 5.31
C VAL A 125 -4.10 -23.71 6.69
N SER A 126 -3.18 -24.68 6.76
CA SER A 126 -2.58 -25.11 8.03
C SER A 126 -1.41 -24.20 8.44
N PRO A 127 -1.08 -24.10 9.75
CA PRO A 127 0.11 -23.35 10.22
C PRO A 127 1.42 -23.82 9.59
N ALA A 128 1.55 -25.13 9.30
CA ALA A 128 2.71 -25.66 8.59
C ALA A 128 2.79 -25.15 7.14
N SER A 129 1.64 -24.97 6.47
CA SER A 129 1.61 -24.42 5.11
C SER A 129 2.03 -22.95 5.09
N VAL A 130 1.58 -22.15 6.07
CA VAL A 130 2.03 -20.76 6.24
C VAL A 130 3.55 -20.68 6.27
N LEU A 131 4.22 -21.52 7.08
CA LEU A 131 5.68 -21.52 7.16
C LEU A 131 6.35 -21.88 5.84
N ARG A 132 5.87 -22.92 5.16
CA ARG A 132 6.44 -23.36 3.87
C ARG A 132 6.31 -22.30 2.80
N TYR A 133 5.15 -21.63 2.73
CA TYR A 133 4.92 -20.56 1.76
C TYR A 133 5.74 -19.31 2.09
N ALA A 134 5.78 -18.90 3.36
CA ALA A 134 6.51 -17.71 3.80
C ALA A 134 8.04 -17.84 3.66
N ARG A 135 8.57 -19.07 3.64
CA ARG A 135 10.00 -19.35 3.44
C ARG A 135 10.36 -19.69 2.00
N ASP A 136 9.41 -19.60 1.08
CA ASP A 136 9.56 -20.00 -0.32
C ASP A 136 9.99 -21.49 -0.50
N GLU A 137 9.76 -22.33 0.52
CA GLU A 137 9.96 -23.78 0.45
C GLU A 137 8.88 -24.45 -0.44
N ARG A 138 7.77 -23.72 -0.68
CA ARG A 138 6.73 -24.09 -1.63
C ARG A 138 6.12 -22.82 -2.23
N ARG A 139 5.85 -22.85 -3.54
CA ARG A 139 5.09 -21.79 -4.20
C ARG A 139 3.73 -21.59 -3.51
N THR A 140 3.40 -20.33 -3.22
CA THR A 140 2.09 -19.95 -2.69
C THR A 140 1.03 -20.21 -3.76
N PRO A 141 -0.02 -21.01 -3.47
CA PRO A 141 -1.16 -21.19 -4.37
C PRO A 141 -1.85 -19.85 -4.68
N ASP A 142 -2.40 -19.70 -5.89
CA ASP A 142 -2.95 -18.41 -6.34
C ASP A 142 -4.11 -17.93 -5.47
N ASP A 143 -4.96 -18.84 -4.98
CA ASP A 143 -6.06 -18.51 -4.06
C ASP A 143 -5.55 -18.04 -2.68
N VAL A 144 -4.49 -18.68 -2.17
CA VAL A 144 -3.83 -18.27 -0.93
C VAL A 144 -3.12 -16.92 -1.12
N ALA A 145 -2.49 -16.69 -2.28
CA ALA A 145 -1.85 -15.42 -2.61
C ALA A 145 -2.89 -14.28 -2.68
N ALA A 146 -4.06 -14.53 -3.29
CA ALA A 146 -5.15 -13.55 -3.34
C ALA A 146 -5.66 -13.18 -1.94
N ARG A 147 -5.86 -14.17 -1.06
CA ARG A 147 -6.26 -13.92 0.34
C ARG A 147 -5.18 -13.20 1.13
N LEU A 148 -3.92 -13.60 0.98
CA LEU A 148 -2.76 -12.97 1.64
C LEU A 148 -2.64 -11.50 1.23
N HIS A 149 -2.72 -11.22 -0.07
CA HIS A 149 -2.71 -9.87 -0.62
C HIS A 149 -3.83 -9.02 -0.02
N TRP A 150 -5.05 -9.55 0.01
CA TRP A 150 -6.20 -8.84 0.58
C TRP A 150 -6.01 -8.53 2.08
N LEU A 151 -5.47 -9.48 2.86
CA LEU A 151 -5.12 -9.26 4.26
C LEU A 151 -4.01 -8.20 4.41
N ALA A 152 -2.99 -8.22 3.56
CA ALA A 152 -1.91 -7.25 3.57
C ALA A 152 -2.44 -5.81 3.37
N LEU A 153 -3.40 -5.64 2.45
CA LEU A 153 -4.07 -4.36 2.22
C LEU A 153 -4.89 -3.91 3.42
N ILE A 154 -5.69 -4.80 4.02
CA ILE A 154 -6.47 -4.48 5.24
C ILE A 154 -5.54 -4.08 6.39
N VAL A 155 -4.45 -4.83 6.60
CA VAL A 155 -3.45 -4.50 7.63
C VAL A 155 -2.81 -3.14 7.35
N GLY A 156 -2.46 -2.86 6.10
CA GLY A 156 -1.92 -1.57 5.68
C GLY A 156 -2.88 -0.41 5.89
N ASP A 157 -4.17 -0.62 5.61
CA ASP A 157 -5.22 0.36 5.84
C ASP A 157 -5.36 0.67 7.34
N LEU A 158 -5.27 -0.33 8.21
CA LEU A 158 -5.38 -0.16 9.66
C LEU A 158 -4.11 0.37 10.33
N ALA A 159 -2.93 0.18 9.72
CA ALA A 159 -1.65 0.58 10.30
C ALA A 159 -1.52 2.10 10.53
N GLY A 160 -2.31 2.92 9.82
CA GLY A 160 -2.37 4.36 10.05
C GLY A 160 -3.06 4.77 11.36
N ALA A 161 -3.93 3.92 11.91
CA ALA A 161 -4.72 4.20 13.12
C ALA A 161 -4.41 3.27 14.29
N TYR A 162 -3.78 2.12 14.03
CA TYR A 162 -3.54 1.08 15.02
C TYR A 162 -2.13 0.52 14.93
N ASN A 163 -1.55 0.21 16.09
CA ASN A 163 -0.39 -0.69 16.16
C ASN A 163 -0.82 -2.16 15.93
N GLN A 164 0.14 -3.07 15.81
CA GLN A 164 -0.12 -4.49 15.54
C GLN A 164 -1.08 -5.15 16.57
N ILE A 165 -0.99 -4.79 17.86
CA ILE A 165 -1.91 -5.31 18.89
C ILE A 165 -3.34 -4.80 18.62
N GLY A 166 -3.46 -3.52 18.29
CA GLY A 166 -4.73 -2.89 17.91
C GLY A 166 -5.35 -3.55 16.68
N ILE A 167 -4.55 -3.82 15.64
CA ILE A 167 -5.00 -4.51 14.42
C ILE A 167 -5.50 -5.91 14.76
N ARG A 168 -4.74 -6.70 15.53
CA ARG A 168 -5.19 -8.03 15.97
C ARG A 168 -6.53 -7.97 16.70
N ARG A 169 -6.68 -7.03 17.64
CA ARG A 169 -7.96 -6.84 18.38
C ARG A 169 -9.08 -6.32 17.47
N TRP A 170 -8.75 -5.55 16.44
CA TRP A 170 -9.72 -5.04 15.48
C TRP A 170 -10.37 -6.19 14.70
N PHE A 171 -9.60 -7.21 14.33
CA PHE A 171 -10.07 -8.41 13.63
C PHE A 171 -11.01 -9.29 14.47
N GLU A 172 -10.82 -9.35 15.79
CA GLU A 172 -11.63 -10.18 16.68
C GLU A 172 -12.93 -9.50 17.15
N ARG A 173 -13.06 -8.18 16.95
CA ARG A 173 -14.19 -7.41 17.46
C ARG A 173 -15.35 -7.42 16.46
N ALA A 174 -16.50 -7.90 16.92
CA ALA A 174 -17.78 -7.74 16.24
C ALA A 174 -18.05 -6.27 15.88
N ARG A 175 -18.59 -6.04 14.68
CA ARG A 175 -18.90 -4.69 14.17
C ARG A 175 -20.34 -4.63 13.72
N THR A 176 -21.06 -3.60 14.14
CA THR A 176 -22.42 -3.33 13.64
C THR A 176 -22.44 -3.14 12.13
N ALA A 177 -21.39 -2.51 11.56
CA ALA A 177 -21.22 -2.36 10.11
C ALA A 177 -20.99 -3.68 9.36
N LEU A 178 -20.79 -4.79 10.09
CA LEU A 178 -20.59 -6.15 9.58
C LEU A 178 -21.68 -7.09 10.14
N ASP A 179 -22.89 -6.57 10.38
CA ASP A 179 -24.04 -7.31 10.92
C ASP A 179 -23.75 -8.02 12.26
N GLY A 180 -22.94 -7.40 13.11
CA GLY A 180 -22.55 -7.95 14.41
C GLY A 180 -21.48 -9.05 14.33
N ARG A 181 -20.94 -9.34 13.14
CA ARG A 181 -19.82 -10.28 12.96
C ARG A 181 -18.47 -9.57 13.07
N SER A 182 -17.45 -10.32 13.46
CA SER A 182 -16.07 -9.86 13.45
C SER A 182 -15.44 -10.03 12.06
N PRO A 183 -14.43 -9.21 11.71
CA PRO A 183 -13.65 -9.42 10.50
C PRO A 183 -13.04 -10.83 10.39
N ALA A 184 -12.54 -11.40 11.50
CA ALA A 184 -11.95 -12.73 11.51
C ALA A 184 -12.98 -13.84 11.18
N GLU A 185 -14.25 -13.67 11.55
CA GLU A 185 -15.32 -14.60 11.18
C GLU A 185 -15.70 -14.51 9.70
N LEU A 186 -15.60 -13.32 9.09
CA LEU A 186 -15.88 -13.12 7.66
C LEU A 186 -14.73 -13.55 6.76
N LEU A 187 -13.51 -13.54 7.30
CA LEU A 187 -12.27 -13.89 6.61
C LEU A 187 -11.74 -15.27 7.02
N ARG A 188 -12.61 -16.22 7.43
CA ARG A 188 -12.19 -17.57 7.80
C ARG A 188 -12.45 -18.57 6.68
N GLY A 189 -11.49 -19.46 6.44
CA GLY A 189 -11.63 -20.55 5.48
C GLY A 189 -11.33 -20.13 4.04
N ALA A 190 -12.08 -20.70 3.08
CA ALA A 190 -11.83 -20.56 1.64
C ALA A 190 -12.67 -19.44 1.00
N TRP A 191 -12.62 -18.23 1.56
CA TRP A 191 -13.25 -17.04 0.98
C TRP A 191 -12.47 -16.51 -0.22
N GLN A 192 -13.12 -15.67 -1.03
CA GLN A 192 -12.49 -14.93 -2.13
C GLN A 192 -12.58 -13.42 -1.91
N PRO A 193 -11.60 -12.62 -2.37
CA PRO A 193 -11.62 -11.16 -2.23
C PRO A 193 -12.91 -10.49 -2.75
N GLU A 194 -13.52 -11.06 -3.79
CA GLU A 194 -14.76 -10.62 -4.41
C GLU A 194 -16.03 -11.11 -3.69
N ASP A 195 -15.92 -11.81 -2.56
CA ASP A 195 -17.08 -12.11 -1.73
C ASP A 195 -17.55 -10.85 -0.99
N ALA A 196 -18.86 -10.77 -0.69
CA ALA A 196 -19.44 -9.60 -0.03
C ALA A 196 -18.81 -9.34 1.36
N GLY A 197 -18.52 -10.39 2.14
CA GLY A 197 -17.92 -10.27 3.46
C GLY A 197 -16.51 -9.66 3.45
N PRO A 198 -15.54 -10.26 2.74
CA PRO A 198 -14.19 -9.71 2.58
C PRO A 198 -14.15 -8.28 2.03
N ARG A 199 -15.04 -7.93 1.08
CA ARG A 199 -15.20 -6.54 0.61
C ARG A 199 -15.65 -5.60 1.70
N ALA A 200 -16.71 -5.94 2.43
CA ALA A 200 -17.21 -5.12 3.53
C ALA A 200 -16.15 -4.90 4.62
N VAL A 201 -15.33 -5.92 4.91
CA VAL A 201 -14.22 -5.78 5.87
C VAL A 201 -13.18 -4.77 5.37
N ARG A 202 -12.77 -4.84 4.11
CA ARG A 202 -11.78 -3.90 3.54
C ARG A 202 -12.33 -2.49 3.45
N GLU A 203 -13.59 -2.33 3.04
CA GLU A 203 -14.26 -1.03 3.01
C GLU A 203 -14.31 -0.39 4.42
N LEU A 204 -14.63 -1.18 5.44
CA LEU A 204 -14.62 -0.72 6.83
C LEU A 204 -13.21 -0.34 7.31
N ALA A 205 -12.16 -1.06 6.90
CA ALA A 205 -10.79 -0.69 7.23
C ALA A 205 -10.41 0.66 6.59
N ARG A 206 -10.73 0.84 5.31
CA ARG A 206 -10.45 2.08 4.56
C ARG A 206 -11.19 3.29 5.09
N SER A 207 -12.42 3.13 5.55
CA SER A 207 -13.21 4.26 6.08
C SER A 207 -12.56 4.90 7.30
N LEU A 208 -11.70 4.17 8.02
CA LEU A 208 -10.97 4.68 9.18
C LEU A 208 -9.79 5.59 8.81
N ILE A 209 -9.33 5.54 7.55
CA ILE A 209 -8.30 6.45 7.03
C ILE A 209 -8.93 7.70 6.42
N ALA A 210 -10.13 7.56 5.83
CA ALA A 210 -10.83 8.64 5.14
C ALA A 210 -11.48 9.66 6.08
N SER A 211 -11.63 9.36 7.38
CA SER A 211 -12.08 10.32 8.38
C SER A 211 -10.87 10.99 9.04
N PRO A 212 -10.54 12.26 8.73
CA PRO A 212 -9.77 13.05 9.68
C PRO A 212 -10.59 13.12 10.97
N ALA A 213 -9.94 12.93 12.11
CA ALA A 213 -10.57 13.18 13.40
C ALA A 213 -11.22 14.57 13.38
N THR A 214 -12.53 14.61 13.61
CA THR A 214 -13.30 15.84 13.87
C THR A 214 -12.81 16.51 15.14
#